data_AF-G9DD71-F1
#
_entry.id   AF-G9DD71-F1
#
_cell.length_a   1.000
_cell.length_b   1.000
_cell.length_c   1.000
_cell.angle_alpha   90.00
_cell.angle_beta   90.00
_cell.angle_gamma   90.00
#
_symmetry.space_group_name_H-M   'P 1'
#
loop_
_entity.id
_entity.type
_entity.pdbx_description
1 polymer ?
#
loop_
_entity_poly.entity_id
_entity_poly.type
_entity_poly.pdbx_seq_one_letter_code
_entity_poly.pdbx_strand_id
1 'polypeptide(L)'
;MGFPVGYTEVFLPKLFVHTLSLLGFIRSLILCLFNYLGLSDFLETDNIWPDNPTRIHSHPPVSATLIREILPVIKFEDLVPGAGEGDLPESCAVCLYEFDGEDEIRWLKNCKHIFHRACLDRWMDHDRNTCPLCRTSFVPDEMQEEFNQRLLAASDNSDFYYSEYSSVPVL
;
A
#
# COMPACT_ATOMS: atom_id res chain seq x y z
N MET A 1 -42.41 -18.73 -33.03
CA MET A 1 -40.94 -18.70 -32.90
C MET A 1 -40.61 -18.82 -31.42
N GLY A 2 -40.48 -20.06 -30.93
CA GLY A 2 -40.09 -20.32 -29.54
C GLY A 2 -38.57 -20.46 -29.46
N PHE A 3 -37.94 -19.63 -28.65
CA PHE A 3 -36.56 -19.86 -28.24
C PHE A 3 -36.57 -20.59 -26.90
N PRO A 4 -35.90 -21.74 -26.74
CA PRO A 4 -35.58 -22.26 -25.43
C PRO A 4 -34.29 -21.58 -24.96
N VAL A 5 -34.39 -20.70 -23.97
CA VAL A 5 -33.22 -20.25 -23.21
C VAL A 5 -32.94 -21.33 -22.17
N GLY A 6 -31.89 -22.10 -22.40
CA GLY A 6 -31.42 -23.12 -21.47
C GLY A 6 -30.91 -22.44 -20.20
N TYR A 7 -31.60 -22.67 -19.08
CA TYR A 7 -31.20 -22.22 -17.76
C TYR A 7 -30.01 -23.04 -17.26
N THR A 8 -28.79 -22.55 -17.49
CA THR A 8 -27.57 -23.00 -16.82
C THR A 8 -27.27 -22.20 -15.54
N GLU A 9 -28.29 -21.62 -14.91
CA GLU A 9 -28.18 -20.49 -13.97
C GLU A 9 -28.00 -20.86 -12.47
N VAL A 10 -27.75 -22.11 -12.08
CA VAL A 10 -27.75 -22.46 -10.63
C VAL A 10 -26.51 -23.19 -10.13
N PHE A 11 -25.67 -23.74 -11.01
CA PHE A 11 -24.42 -24.41 -10.59
C PHE A 11 -23.18 -23.52 -10.69
N LEU A 12 -23.21 -22.50 -11.56
CA LEU A 12 -22.12 -21.53 -11.71
C LEU A 12 -21.90 -20.64 -10.48
N PRO A 13 -22.93 -20.13 -9.76
CA PRO A 13 -22.69 -19.21 -8.65
C PRO A 13 -21.89 -19.86 -7.51
N LYS A 14 -22.23 -21.09 -7.12
CA LYS A 14 -21.55 -21.78 -6.02
C LYS A 14 -20.16 -22.26 -6.42
N LEU A 15 -20.01 -22.88 -7.59
CA LEU A 15 -18.69 -23.32 -8.05
C LEU A 15 -17.76 -22.13 -8.23
N PHE A 16 -18.24 -21.01 -8.78
CA PHE A 16 -17.46 -19.80 -8.94
C PHE A 16 -17.03 -19.21 -7.59
N VAL A 17 -17.95 -19.08 -6.63
CA VAL A 17 -17.64 -18.60 -5.27
C VAL A 17 -16.63 -19.52 -4.57
N HIS A 18 -16.78 -20.84 -4.68
CA HIS A 18 -15.82 -21.78 -4.13
C HIS A 18 -14.45 -21.69 -4.82
N THR A 19 -14.40 -21.49 -6.14
CA THR A 19 -13.13 -21.30 -6.85
C THR A 19 -12.44 -20.00 -6.47
N LEU A 20 -13.19 -18.90 -6.28
CA LEU A 20 -12.63 -17.62 -5.83
C LEU A 20 -12.14 -17.72 -4.37
N SER A 21 -12.90 -18.38 -3.50
CA SER A 21 -12.52 -18.63 -2.11
C SER A 21 -11.27 -19.51 -2.01
N LEU A 22 -11.19 -20.58 -2.81
CA LEU A 22 -10.01 -21.45 -2.89
C LEU A 22 -8.79 -20.69 -3.46
N LEU A 23 -8.97 -19.83 -4.45
CA LEU A 23 -7.91 -18.97 -4.98
C LEU A 23 -7.39 -18.00 -3.91
N GLY A 24 -8.28 -17.40 -3.12
CA GLY A 24 -7.91 -16.57 -1.97
C GLY A 24 -7.17 -17.34 -0.88
N PHE A 25 -7.62 -18.55 -0.55
CA PHE A 25 -6.97 -19.42 0.43
C PHE A 25 -5.57 -19.86 -0.02
N ILE A 26 -5.41 -20.24 -1.28
CA ILE A 26 -4.10 -20.59 -1.85
C ILE A 26 -3.16 -19.38 -1.78
N ARG A 27 -3.64 -18.17 -2.12
CA ARG A 27 -2.86 -16.94 -2.02
C ARG A 27 -2.40 -16.67 -0.58
N SER A 28 -3.29 -16.86 0.40
CA SER A 28 -2.99 -16.73 1.83
C SER A 28 -1.95 -17.76 2.30
N LEU A 29 -2.14 -19.03 1.94
CA LEU A 29 -1.23 -20.11 2.31
C LEU A 29 0.17 -19.91 1.72
N ILE A 30 0.25 -19.40 0.49
CA ILE A 30 1.50 -18.97 -0.14
C ILE A 30 2.12 -17.86 0.72
N LEU A 31 1.47 -16.71 0.91
CA LEU A 31 2.08 -15.59 1.65
C LEU A 31 2.47 -15.95 3.09
N CYS A 32 1.66 -16.76 3.77
CA CYS A 32 1.96 -17.25 5.12
C CYS A 32 3.20 -18.16 5.13
N LEU A 33 3.29 -19.11 4.18
CA LEU A 33 4.44 -20.00 4.05
C LEU A 33 5.72 -19.23 3.70
N PHE A 34 5.63 -18.23 2.82
CA PHE A 34 6.77 -17.39 2.45
C PHE A 34 7.22 -16.46 3.59
N ASN A 35 6.28 -15.93 4.38
CA ASN A 35 6.59 -15.19 5.60
C ASN A 35 7.24 -16.10 6.66
N TYR A 36 6.78 -17.35 6.80
CA TYR A 36 7.36 -18.32 7.73
C TYR A 36 8.77 -18.77 7.34
N LEU A 37 9.06 -18.85 6.04
CA LEU A 37 10.38 -19.21 5.52
C LEU A 37 11.36 -18.03 5.43
N GLY A 38 10.95 -16.82 5.84
CA GLY A 38 11.80 -15.61 5.79
C GLY A 38 12.13 -15.13 4.38
N LEU A 39 11.30 -15.48 3.39
CA LEU A 39 11.47 -15.14 1.96
C LEU A 39 10.45 -14.09 1.49
N SER A 40 9.89 -13.29 2.41
CA SER A 40 8.94 -12.22 2.08
C SER A 40 9.50 -11.20 1.07
N ASP A 41 10.82 -11.00 1.07
CA ASP A 41 11.53 -10.13 0.12
C ASP A 41 11.56 -10.70 -1.31
N PHE A 42 11.35 -12.00 -1.51
CA PHE A 42 11.37 -12.65 -2.83
C PHE A 42 9.99 -12.79 -3.48
N LEU A 43 8.90 -12.66 -2.71
CA LEU A 43 7.53 -12.56 -3.24
C LEU A 43 7.10 -11.13 -3.54
N GLU A 44 8.05 -10.19 -3.55
CA GLU A 44 8.00 -9.06 -4.47
C GLU A 44 8.14 -9.60 -5.91
N THR A 45 7.19 -10.43 -6.35
CA THR A 45 6.80 -10.43 -7.75
C THR A 45 6.17 -9.08 -7.97
N ASP A 46 7.00 -8.07 -8.18
CA ASP A 46 6.99 -7.34 -9.41
C ASP A 46 5.56 -7.21 -9.98
N ASN A 47 4.70 -6.52 -9.23
CA ASN A 47 3.77 -5.61 -9.86
C ASN A 47 4.66 -4.51 -10.47
N ILE A 48 5.42 -4.86 -11.52
CA ILE A 48 6.15 -3.94 -12.38
C ILE A 48 5.05 -3.11 -13.00
N TRP A 49 4.69 -2.04 -12.28
CA TRP A 49 4.17 -0.87 -12.93
C TRP A 49 5.28 -0.43 -13.89
N PRO A 50 5.00 -0.31 -15.19
CA PRO A 50 6.03 0.02 -16.15
C PRO A 50 6.36 1.49 -15.95
N ASP A 51 7.28 1.82 -15.04
CA ASP A 51 8.00 3.08 -15.06
C ASP A 51 9.32 3.01 -14.29
N ASN A 52 10.37 3.24 -15.07
CA ASN A 52 11.72 3.66 -14.72
C ASN A 52 12.74 2.59 -14.23
N PRO A 53 13.67 2.13 -15.10
CA PRO A 53 14.68 1.11 -14.77
C PRO A 53 15.84 1.60 -13.88
N THR A 54 15.64 2.61 -13.03
CA THR A 54 16.75 3.21 -12.25
C THR A 54 16.67 3.01 -10.74
N ARG A 55 15.60 2.45 -10.17
CA ARG A 55 15.52 2.28 -8.71
C ARG A 55 16.09 0.92 -8.26
N ILE A 56 17.40 0.77 -8.45
CA ILE A 56 18.18 -0.26 -7.75
C ILE A 56 18.03 0.05 -6.25
N HIS A 57 17.55 -0.92 -5.46
CA HIS A 57 17.36 -0.84 -4.01
C HIS A 57 18.32 0.13 -3.32
N SER A 58 17.79 1.24 -2.80
CA SER A 58 18.36 1.91 -1.62
C SER A 58 17.48 3.09 -1.24
N HIS A 59 16.80 2.91 -0.11
CA HIS A 59 16.05 3.89 0.65
C HIS A 59 14.67 4.31 0.11
N PRO A 60 13.64 4.30 1.00
CA PRO A 60 12.35 4.89 0.69
C PRO A 60 12.55 6.39 0.39
N PRO A 61 11.72 6.98 -0.51
CA PRO A 61 11.83 8.40 -0.77
C PRO A 61 11.63 9.19 0.54
N VAL A 62 12.32 10.31 0.66
CA VAL A 62 12.25 11.18 1.84
C VAL A 62 10.80 11.56 2.14
N SER A 63 9.99 11.76 1.11
CA SER A 63 8.55 11.99 1.21
C SER A 63 7.80 10.83 1.86
N ALA A 64 8.08 9.58 1.50
CA ALA A 64 7.47 8.42 2.14
C ALA A 64 7.85 8.34 3.62
N THR A 65 9.11 8.60 3.96
CA THR A 65 9.58 8.59 5.35
C THR A 65 8.84 9.63 6.19
N LEU A 66 8.77 10.87 5.71
CA LEU A 66 8.06 11.95 6.40
C LEU A 66 6.56 11.67 6.54
N ILE A 67 5.91 11.12 5.51
CA ILE A 67 4.48 10.80 5.57
C ILE A 67 4.20 9.66 6.55
N ARG A 68 5.09 8.65 6.63
CA ARG A 68 4.96 7.53 7.58
C ARG A 68 5.02 7.97 9.03
N GLU A 69 5.74 9.05 9.35
CA GLU A 69 5.76 9.66 10.67
C GLU A 69 4.43 10.35 11.02
N ILE A 70 3.77 10.95 10.02
CA ILE A 70 2.50 11.65 10.20
C ILE A 70 1.34 10.66 10.36
N LEU A 71 1.39 9.53 9.65
CA LEU A 71 0.33 8.54 9.67
C LEU A 71 0.50 7.55 10.84
N PRO A 72 -0.41 7.50 11.82
CA PRO A 72 -0.30 6.55 12.92
C PRO A 72 -0.45 5.11 12.43
N VAL A 73 0.31 4.21 13.05
CA VAL A 73 0.09 2.76 12.96
C VAL A 73 -0.66 2.35 14.21
N ILE A 74 -1.77 1.66 14.02
CA ILE A 74 -2.60 1.09 15.07
C ILE A 74 -2.97 -0.33 14.70
N LYS A 75 -3.32 -1.17 15.67
CA LYS A 75 -3.94 -2.45 15.35
C LYS A 75 -5.38 -2.26 14.92
N PHE A 76 -5.88 -3.18 14.10
CA PHE A 76 -7.27 -3.13 13.66
C PHE A 76 -8.26 -3.29 14.84
N GLU A 77 -7.95 -4.14 15.82
CA GLU A 77 -8.77 -4.32 17.03
C GLU A 77 -8.91 -3.06 17.89
N ASP A 78 -7.90 -2.19 17.85
CA ASP A 78 -7.85 -0.94 18.64
C ASP A 78 -8.69 0.19 18.01
N LEU A 79 -9.28 -0.04 16.84
CA LEU A 79 -10.24 0.89 16.24
C LEU A 79 -11.49 0.93 17.11
N VAL A 80 -11.54 1.91 18.03
CA VAL A 80 -12.74 2.19 18.84
C VAL A 80 -13.93 2.40 17.89
N PRO A 81 -14.99 1.56 17.94
CA PRO A 81 -16.18 1.71 17.11
C PRO A 81 -17.01 2.91 17.59
N GLY A 82 -16.51 4.13 17.37
CA GLY A 82 -17.19 5.39 17.69
C GLY A 82 -18.10 5.89 16.56
N ALA A 83 -18.07 5.23 15.40
CA ALA A 83 -19.03 5.37 14.32
C ALA A 83 -19.59 3.96 14.08
N GLY A 84 -20.91 3.84 13.92
CA GLY A 84 -21.67 2.59 14.10
C GLY A 84 -21.01 1.33 13.53
N GLU A 85 -21.22 0.22 14.23
CA GLU A 85 -20.76 -1.17 14.01
C GLU A 85 -20.87 -1.75 12.58
N GLY A 86 -21.24 -0.98 11.55
CA GLY A 86 -21.37 -1.42 10.17
C GLY A 86 -20.74 -0.52 9.11
N ASP A 87 -19.86 0.43 9.46
CA ASP A 87 -19.25 1.35 8.46
C ASP A 87 -17.72 1.18 8.31
N LEU A 88 -17.09 0.27 9.06
CA LEU A 88 -15.67 -0.05 8.88
C LEU A 88 -15.49 -1.05 7.73
N PRO A 89 -14.53 -0.83 6.81
CA PRO A 89 -14.23 -1.79 5.75
C PRO A 89 -13.67 -3.08 6.34
N GLU A 90 -14.21 -4.22 5.90
CA GLU A 90 -13.78 -5.54 6.34
C GLU A 90 -12.46 -5.99 5.69
N SER A 91 -12.06 -5.36 4.58
CA SER A 91 -10.86 -5.73 3.82
C SER A 91 -10.06 -4.54 3.30
N CYS A 92 -8.76 -4.77 3.12
CA CYS A 92 -7.83 -3.82 2.55
C CYS A 92 -7.96 -3.76 1.03
N ALA A 93 -8.29 -2.60 0.46
CA ALA A 93 -8.50 -2.45 -0.97
C ALA A 93 -7.24 -2.60 -1.86
N VAL A 94 -6.04 -2.65 -1.25
CA VAL A 94 -4.77 -2.82 -1.99
C VAL A 94 -4.45 -4.31 -2.17
N CYS A 95 -4.55 -5.10 -1.10
CA CYS A 95 -4.24 -6.54 -1.15
C CYS A 95 -5.48 -7.43 -1.25
N LEU A 96 -6.67 -6.85 -1.11
CA LEU A 96 -7.99 -7.51 -1.12
C LEU A 96 -8.16 -8.57 -0.02
N TYR A 97 -7.40 -8.46 1.08
CA TYR A 97 -7.53 -9.34 2.25
C TYR A 97 -8.33 -8.70 3.36
N GLU A 98 -9.07 -9.54 4.08
CA GLU A 98 -9.75 -9.17 5.32
C GLU A 98 -8.75 -8.70 6.38
N PHE A 99 -9.21 -7.80 7.26
CA PHE A 99 -8.42 -7.38 8.42
C PHE A 99 -8.61 -8.37 9.57
N ASP A 100 -7.51 -8.79 10.18
CA ASP A 100 -7.50 -9.47 11.47
C ASP A 100 -7.30 -8.46 12.60
N GLY A 101 -7.75 -8.76 13.83
CA GLY A 101 -7.64 -7.86 14.98
C GLY A 101 -6.20 -7.41 15.26
N GLU A 102 -5.25 -8.33 15.08
CA GLU A 102 -3.81 -8.10 15.30
C GLU A 102 -3.13 -7.35 14.14
N ASP A 103 -3.82 -7.11 13.02
CA ASP A 103 -3.21 -6.49 11.85
C ASP A 103 -2.81 -5.04 12.13
N GLU A 104 -1.55 -4.70 11.82
CA GLU A 104 -1.11 -3.31 11.78
C GLU A 104 -1.71 -2.61 10.57
N ILE A 105 -2.49 -1.57 10.83
CA ILE A 105 -3.15 -0.76 9.81
C ILE A 105 -2.69 0.70 9.87
N ARG A 106 -2.84 1.38 8.73
CA ARG A 106 -2.78 2.84 8.65
C ARG A 106 -4.17 3.36 8.34
N TRP A 107 -4.67 4.20 9.24
CA TRP A 107 -5.94 4.89 9.07
C TRP A 107 -5.72 6.33 8.63
N LEU A 108 -6.14 6.65 7.41
CA LEU A 108 -5.98 7.98 6.82
C LEU A 108 -7.00 8.96 7.41
N LYS A 109 -6.56 9.91 8.25
CA LYS A 109 -7.47 10.88 8.90
C LYS A 109 -8.20 11.81 7.91
N ASN A 110 -7.59 12.10 6.77
CA ASN A 110 -8.15 13.02 5.77
C ASN A 110 -9.36 12.43 5.00
N CYS A 111 -9.37 11.12 4.76
CA CYS A 111 -10.40 10.46 3.94
C CYS A 111 -11.02 9.22 4.61
N LYS A 112 -10.59 8.88 5.81
CA LYS A 112 -11.03 7.75 6.65
C LYS A 112 -10.79 6.35 6.09
N HIS A 113 -10.15 6.19 4.93
CA HIS A 113 -9.80 4.88 4.39
C HIS A 113 -8.72 4.17 5.22
N ILE A 114 -8.81 2.85 5.25
CA ILE A 114 -7.98 1.94 6.05
C ILE A 114 -7.26 0.97 5.12
N PHE A 115 -5.97 0.75 5.40
CA PHE A 115 -5.13 -0.19 4.66
C PHE A 115 -4.17 -0.88 5.63
N HIS A 116 -3.71 -2.09 5.32
CA HIS A 116 -2.57 -2.68 6.03
C HIS A 116 -1.37 -1.74 5.93
N ARG A 117 -0.62 -1.61 7.04
CA ARG A 117 0.59 -0.80 7.10
C ARG A 117 1.52 -1.10 5.93
N ALA A 118 1.83 -2.39 5.70
CA ALA A 118 2.72 -2.83 4.63
C ALA A 118 2.23 -2.43 3.23
N CYS A 119 0.91 -2.46 3.00
CA CYS A 119 0.31 -2.09 1.72
C CYS A 119 0.45 -0.60 1.43
N LEU A 120 0.16 0.25 2.43
CA LEU A 120 0.26 1.69 2.27
C LEU A 120 1.71 2.18 2.28
N ASP A 121 2.58 1.53 3.05
CA ASP A 121 4.02 1.79 3.08
C ASP A 121 4.65 1.58 1.70
N ARG A 122 4.42 0.41 1.09
CA ARG A 122 4.87 0.13 -0.28
C ARG A 122 4.31 1.13 -1.29
N TRP A 123 3.04 1.50 -1.15
CA TRP A 123 2.44 2.53 -2.02
C TRP A 123 3.20 3.86 -1.95
N MET A 124 3.56 4.32 -0.74
CA MET A 124 4.36 5.53 -0.54
C MET A 124 5.78 5.39 -1.10
N ASP A 125 6.38 4.21 -1.04
CA ASP A 125 7.73 3.97 -1.56
C ASP A 125 7.85 4.13 -3.08
N HIS A 126 6.72 4.04 -3.80
CA HIS A 126 6.63 4.33 -5.22
C HIS A 126 6.31 5.80 -5.53
N ASP A 127 6.72 6.72 -4.65
CA ASP A 127 6.50 8.18 -4.77
C ASP A 127 5.03 8.58 -4.87
N ARG A 128 4.12 7.78 -4.28
CA ARG A 128 2.68 8.06 -4.26
C ARG A 128 2.26 8.56 -2.89
N ASN A 129 1.96 9.84 -2.80
CA ASN A 129 1.55 10.52 -1.57
C ASN A 129 0.02 10.73 -1.46
N THR A 130 -0.76 9.91 -2.15
CA THR A 130 -2.23 10.02 -2.21
C THR A 130 -2.92 8.71 -1.88
N CYS A 131 -4.15 8.78 -1.37
CA CYS A 131 -4.97 7.62 -1.04
C CYS A 131 -5.21 6.73 -2.27
N PRO A 132 -4.97 5.41 -2.19
CA PRO A 132 -5.24 4.47 -3.29
C PRO A 132 -6.70 4.45 -3.77
N LEU A 133 -7.65 4.77 -2.87
CA LEU A 133 -9.09 4.73 -3.15
C LEU A 133 -9.64 6.04 -3.72
N CYS A 134 -9.32 7.17 -3.07
CA CYS A 134 -9.95 8.46 -3.40
C CYS A 134 -8.97 9.53 -3.88
N ARG A 135 -7.66 9.22 -3.95
CA ARG A 135 -6.59 10.13 -4.37
C ARG A 135 -6.40 11.39 -3.51
N THR A 136 -7.07 11.48 -2.36
CA THR A 136 -6.82 12.54 -1.37
C THR A 136 -5.37 12.49 -0.91
N SER A 137 -4.70 13.65 -0.85
CA SER A 137 -3.33 13.78 -0.34
C SER A 137 -3.22 13.30 1.11
N PHE A 138 -2.11 12.63 1.43
CA PHE A 138 -1.79 12.28 2.82
C PHE A 138 -1.43 13.52 3.66
N VAL A 139 -0.87 14.55 3.01
CA VAL A 139 -0.53 15.83 3.64
C VAL A 139 -1.69 16.80 3.38
N PRO A 140 -2.37 17.31 4.42
CA PRO A 140 -3.35 18.39 4.30
C PRO A 140 -2.73 19.67 3.72
N ASP A 141 -3.51 20.42 2.97
CA ASP A 141 -3.08 21.64 2.28
C ASP A 141 -2.42 22.65 3.25
N GLU A 142 -2.93 22.77 4.48
CA GLU A 142 -2.40 23.67 5.51
C GLU A 142 -0.96 23.31 5.94
N MET A 143 -0.59 22.02 5.89
CA MET A 143 0.75 21.53 6.25
C MET A 143 1.67 21.35 5.04
N GLN A 144 1.18 21.65 3.83
CA GLN A 144 1.90 21.35 2.60
C GLN A 144 3.19 22.17 2.46
N GLU A 145 3.18 23.44 2.87
CA GLU A 145 4.36 24.31 2.81
C GLU A 145 5.46 23.84 3.77
N GLU A 146 5.10 23.52 5.03
CA GLU A 146 6.05 22.98 6.00
C GLU A 146 6.62 21.64 5.53
N PHE A 147 5.77 20.76 4.98
CA PHE A 147 6.19 19.49 4.43
C PHE A 147 7.18 19.68 3.26
N ASN A 148 6.90 20.60 2.34
CA ASN A 148 7.81 20.93 1.23
C ASN A 148 9.15 21.48 1.72
N GLN A 149 9.14 22.34 2.74
CA GLN A 149 10.37 22.85 3.36
C GLN A 149 11.19 21.72 3.99
N ARG A 150 10.53 20.79 4.70
CA ARG A 150 11.19 19.61 5.28
C ARG A 150 11.75 18.67 4.21
N LEU A 151 11.05 18.51 3.09
CA LEU A 151 11.54 17.76 1.94
C LEU A 151 12.81 18.39 1.36
N LEU A 152 12.79 19.70 1.10
CA LEU A 152 13.94 20.44 0.56
C LEU A 152 15.16 20.36 1.50
N ALA A 153 14.94 20.54 2.80
CA ALA A 153 16.01 20.45 3.81
C ALA A 153 16.63 19.05 3.88
N ALA A 154 15.83 18.00 3.67
CA ALA A 154 16.32 16.62 3.67
C ALA A 154 16.97 16.22 2.33
N SER A 155 16.59 16.84 1.20
CA SER A 155 17.24 16.61 -0.09
C SER A 155 18.58 17.33 -0.21
N ASP A 156 18.77 18.50 0.41
CA ASP A 156 20.03 19.28 0.37
C ASP A 156 21.22 18.52 0.99
N ASN A 157 20.95 17.49 1.80
CA ASN A 157 21.97 16.56 2.31
C ASN A 157 22.49 15.55 1.26
N SER A 158 21.80 15.39 0.12
CA SER A 158 22.23 14.47 -0.96
C SER A 158 23.09 15.14 -2.04
N ASP A 159 23.00 16.46 -2.21
CA ASP A 159 23.76 17.20 -3.23
C ASP A 159 25.24 17.44 -2.83
N PHE A 160 25.53 17.43 -1.52
CA PHE A 160 26.92 17.53 -1.03
C PHE A 160 27.79 16.32 -1.44
N TYR A 161 27.19 15.15 -1.65
CA TYR A 161 27.96 13.94 -1.98
C TYR A 161 28.32 13.84 -3.48
N TYR A 162 27.57 14.52 -4.36
CA TYR A 162 27.82 14.50 -5.81
C TYR A 162 28.73 15.65 -6.28
N SER A 163 28.72 16.78 -5.57
CA SER A 163 29.56 17.95 -5.89
C SER A 163 31.06 17.73 -5.60
N GLU A 164 31.40 16.88 -4.62
CA GLU A 164 32.81 16.65 -4.24
C GLU A 164 33.55 15.74 -5.24
N TYR A 165 32.84 14.93 -6.03
CA TYR A 165 33.43 14.08 -7.09
C TYR A 165 33.56 14.76 -8.45
N SER A 166 32.78 15.83 -8.70
CA SER A 166 32.84 16.55 -9.98
C SER A 166 33.93 17.64 -10.01
N SER A 167 34.68 17.80 -8.92
CA SER A 167 35.72 18.81 -8.72
C SER A 167 37.13 18.24 -8.70
N VAL A 168 37.40 17.14 -9.43
CA VAL A 168 38.79 16.71 -9.67
C VAL A 168 39.31 17.45 -10.91
N PRO A 169 40.38 18.27 -10.82
CA PRO A 169 40.94 18.91 -11.99
C PRO A 169 41.53 17.84 -12.90
N VAL A 170 41.09 17.82 -14.17
CA VAL A 170 41.77 17.08 -15.23
C VAL A 170 43.13 17.77 -15.45
N LEU A 171 44.21 17.12 -15.02
CA LEU A 171 45.58 17.45 -15.41
C LEU A 171 45.97 16.68 -16.68
#